data_AF-A0A8H4SY25-F1
#
_entry.id   AF-A0A8H4SY25-F1
#
_cell.length_a   1.000
_cell.length_b   1.000
_cell.length_c   1.000
_cell.angle_alpha   90.00
_cell.angle_beta   90.00
_cell.angle_gamma   90.00
#
_symmetry.space_group_name_H-M   'P 1'
#
loop_
_entity.id
_entity.type
_entity.pdbx_description
1 polymer ?
#
loop_
_entity_poly.entity_id
_entity_poly.type
_entity_poly.pdbx_seq_one_letter_code
_entity_poly.pdbx_strand_id
1 'polypeptide(L)'
;MSNAICPMPLGEIFRDILGKEKETNPVKKLYDDAFKADIGRWIASCAVIGLAAGIISKNPGHEMLAASAYNLAVGSLHFFVFKIPVSPQGLNNPKPPMWCNLILGISSAMWLAALIVVFVMRENIDAYEDSSLEKRRTGFVGEISTGAVAMLDNLAIACGCFGICSFLFCVYQ
;
A
#
# COMPACT_ATOMS: atom_id res chain seq x y z
N MET A 1 9.59 -35.65 -0.73
CA MET A 1 8.62 -35.35 -1.81
C MET A 1 8.51 -33.84 -1.90
N SER A 2 9.00 -33.26 -3.00
CA SER A 2 9.00 -31.82 -3.25
C SER A 2 7.66 -31.43 -3.85
N ASN A 3 6.83 -30.71 -3.11
CA ASN A 3 5.63 -30.08 -3.67
C ASN A 3 6.06 -28.78 -4.35
N ALA A 4 6.05 -28.80 -5.67
CA ALA A 4 6.33 -27.63 -6.50
C ALA A 4 5.33 -26.52 -6.15
N ILE A 5 5.87 -25.37 -5.74
CA ILE A 5 5.12 -24.13 -5.57
C ILE A 5 4.82 -23.63 -6.99
N CYS A 6 3.72 -24.08 -7.59
CA CYS A 6 3.27 -23.53 -8.86
C CYS A 6 2.72 -22.11 -8.60
N PRO A 7 3.21 -21.08 -9.32
CA PRO A 7 2.61 -19.76 -9.28
C PRO A 7 1.20 -19.86 -9.86
N MET A 8 0.21 -19.71 -8.99
CA MET A 8 -1.20 -19.78 -9.37
C MET A 8 -1.50 -18.59 -10.29
N PRO A 9 -1.95 -18.82 -11.54
CA PRO A 9 -2.15 -17.76 -12.52
C PRO A 9 -3.29 -16.83 -12.09
N LEU A 10 -3.14 -15.52 -12.35
CA LEU A 10 -4.12 -14.47 -12.00
C LEU A 10 -5.57 -14.80 -12.37
N GLY A 11 -5.79 -15.55 -13.46
CA GLY A 11 -7.11 -15.99 -13.90
C GLY A 11 -7.82 -16.94 -12.92
N GLU A 12 -7.09 -17.77 -12.17
CA GLU A 12 -7.69 -18.64 -11.15
C GLU A 12 -8.12 -17.85 -9.91
N ILE A 13 -7.44 -16.77 -9.56
CA ILE A 13 -7.81 -15.88 -8.45
C ILE A 13 -9.17 -15.22 -8.74
N PHE A 14 -9.35 -14.68 -9.95
CA PHE A 14 -10.63 -14.08 -10.34
C PHE A 14 -11.77 -15.11 -10.43
N ARG A 15 -11.48 -16.33 -10.90
CA ARG A 15 -12.46 -17.41 -10.95
C ARG A 15 -12.90 -17.87 -9.55
N ASP A 16 -11.98 -17.90 -8.59
CA ASP A 16 -12.29 -18.28 -7.20
C ASP A 16 -13.07 -17.19 -6.45
N ILE A 17 -12.86 -15.90 -6.79
CA ILE A 17 -13.61 -14.75 -6.26
C ILE A 17 -15.06 -14.72 -6.76
N LEU A 18 -15.29 -15.06 -8.03
CA LEU A 18 -16.61 -14.94 -8.68
C LEU A 18 -17.45 -16.23 -8.66
N GLY A 19 -16.84 -17.40 -8.40
CA GLY A 19 -17.43 -18.69 -8.73
C GLY A 19 -17.84 -19.62 -7.58
N LYS A 20 -17.62 -19.28 -6.31
CA LYS A 20 -17.87 -20.23 -5.20
C LYS A 20 -19.32 -20.19 -4.67
N GLU A 21 -19.95 -21.36 -4.59
CA GLU A 21 -21.12 -21.61 -3.74
C GLU A 21 -20.81 -21.20 -2.28
N LYS A 22 -21.82 -20.71 -1.55
CA LYS A 22 -21.65 -20.23 -0.17
C LYS A 22 -21.05 -21.31 0.74
N GLU A 23 -19.78 -21.16 1.08
CA GLU A 23 -19.05 -22.07 1.98
C GLU A 23 -19.63 -22.04 3.40
N THR A 24 -20.12 -23.18 3.89
CA THR A 24 -20.81 -23.30 5.19
C THR A 24 -19.85 -23.59 6.36
N ASN A 25 -18.60 -23.95 6.08
CA ASN A 25 -17.60 -24.24 7.12
C ASN A 25 -17.03 -22.93 7.70
N PRO A 26 -17.16 -22.67 9.02
CA PRO A 26 -16.74 -21.42 9.64
C PRO A 26 -15.22 -21.18 9.59
N VAL A 27 -14.41 -22.24 9.62
CA VAL A 27 -12.95 -22.12 9.53
C VAL A 27 -12.55 -21.69 8.13
N LYS A 28 -13.09 -22.36 7.10
CA LYS A 28 -12.79 -22.04 5.70
C LYS A 28 -13.24 -20.64 5.32
N LYS A 29 -14.40 -20.20 5.85
CA LYS A 29 -14.87 -18.81 5.72
C LYS A 29 -13.88 -17.79 6.27
N LEU A 30 -13.27 -18.06 7.43
CA LEU A 30 -12.26 -17.17 8.03
C LEU A 30 -11.02 -17.02 7.14
N TYR A 31 -10.56 -18.12 6.54
CA TYR A 31 -9.42 -18.11 5.60
C TYR A 31 -9.77 -17.43 4.27
N ASP A 32 -10.99 -17.61 3.76
CA ASP A 32 -11.46 -16.91 2.55
C ASP A 32 -11.56 -15.40 2.77
N ASP A 33 -12.02 -14.95 3.94
CA ASP A 33 -12.10 -13.52 4.27
C ASP A 33 -10.71 -12.90 4.48
N ALA A 34 -9.78 -13.62 5.12
CA ALA A 34 -8.36 -13.23 5.20
C ALA A 34 -7.71 -13.16 3.81
N PHE A 35 -8.06 -14.06 2.90
CA PHE A 35 -7.58 -14.05 1.51
C PHE A 35 -8.10 -12.83 0.73
N LYS A 36 -9.37 -12.47 0.90
CA LYS A 36 -9.93 -11.23 0.31
C LYS A 36 -9.24 -9.98 0.83
N ALA A 37 -8.94 -9.93 2.12
CA ALA A 37 -8.21 -8.81 2.72
C ALA A 37 -6.79 -8.69 2.13
N ASP A 38 -6.11 -9.83 1.92
CA ASP A 38 -4.79 -9.86 1.28
C ASP A 38 -4.83 -9.38 -0.17
N ILE A 39 -5.87 -9.76 -0.94
CA ILE A 39 -6.09 -9.23 -2.30
C ILE A 39 -6.34 -7.72 -2.25
N GLY A 40 -7.18 -7.24 -1.34
CA GLY A 40 -7.45 -5.82 -1.16
C GLY A 40 -6.18 -5.02 -0.87
N ARG A 41 -5.35 -5.54 0.04
CA ARG A 41 -4.02 -4.99 0.35
C ARG A 41 -3.10 -4.98 -0.86
N TRP A 42 -3.07 -6.06 -1.64
CA TRP A 42 -2.24 -6.16 -2.84
C TRP A 42 -2.64 -5.11 -3.89
N ILE A 43 -3.94 -4.95 -4.16
CA ILE A 43 -4.45 -3.91 -5.08
C ILE A 43 -4.10 -2.51 -4.57
N ALA A 44 -4.28 -2.25 -3.28
CA ALA A 44 -3.93 -0.96 -2.68
C ALA A 44 -2.41 -0.70 -2.75
N SER A 45 -1.58 -1.73 -2.60
CA SER A 45 -0.12 -1.64 -2.76
C SER A 45 0.27 -1.24 -4.18
N CYS A 46 -0.38 -1.80 -5.21
CA CYS A 46 -0.19 -1.39 -6.61
C CYS A 46 -0.47 0.11 -6.81
N ALA A 47 -1.57 0.59 -6.23
CA ALA A 47 -1.95 2.00 -6.31
C ALA A 47 -0.89 2.90 -5.63
N VAL A 48 -0.43 2.52 -4.43
CA VAL A 48 0.64 3.25 -3.71
C VAL A 48 1.93 3.31 -4.53
N ILE A 49 2.35 2.20 -5.16
CA ILE A 49 3.53 2.18 -6.03
C ILE A 49 3.39 3.19 -7.17
N GLY A 50 2.26 3.16 -7.88
CA GLY A 50 2.00 4.06 -9.00
C GLY A 50 1.97 5.54 -8.59
N LEU A 51 1.33 5.85 -7.47
CA LEU A 51 1.23 7.21 -6.94
C LEU A 51 2.57 7.71 -6.43
N ALA A 52 3.33 6.89 -5.69
CA ALA A 52 4.66 7.24 -5.22
C ALA A 52 5.65 7.47 -6.38
N ALA A 53 5.63 6.61 -7.41
CA ALA A 53 6.40 6.83 -8.62
C ALA A 53 5.98 8.12 -9.35
N GLY A 54 4.68 8.40 -9.37
CA GLY A 54 4.11 9.65 -9.88
C GLY A 54 4.67 10.87 -9.17
N ILE A 55 4.71 10.86 -7.82
CA ILE A 55 5.29 11.95 -7.02
C ILE A 55 6.78 12.11 -7.33
N ILE A 56 7.56 11.01 -7.34
CA ILE A 56 9.01 11.05 -7.65
C ILE A 56 9.26 11.65 -9.04
N SER A 57 8.45 11.29 -10.05
CA SER A 57 8.60 11.79 -11.42
C SER A 57 8.48 13.32 -11.55
N LYS A 58 7.84 13.97 -10.57
CA LYS A 58 7.66 15.43 -10.53
C LYS A 58 8.82 16.17 -9.87
N ASN A 59 9.91 15.47 -9.52
CA ASN A 59 11.08 16.03 -8.84
C ASN A 59 10.71 16.87 -7.61
N PRO A 60 10.06 16.26 -6.60
CA PRO A 60 9.64 16.97 -5.41
C PRO A 60 10.84 17.38 -4.56
N GLY A 61 10.63 18.22 -3.54
CA GLY A 61 11.65 18.55 -2.55
C GLY A 61 12.24 17.31 -1.86
N HIS A 62 13.42 17.44 -1.25
CA HIS A 62 14.19 16.29 -0.74
C HIS A 62 13.40 15.42 0.26
N GLU A 63 12.58 16.05 1.10
CA GLU A 63 11.76 15.38 2.12
C GLU A 63 10.61 14.58 1.51
N MET A 64 9.86 15.18 0.58
CA MET A 64 8.77 14.51 -0.12
C MET A 64 9.29 13.41 -1.08
N LEU A 65 10.50 13.58 -1.62
CA LEU A 65 11.21 12.52 -2.34
C LEU A 65 11.49 11.33 -1.43
N ALA A 66 12.00 11.56 -0.22
CA ALA A 66 12.27 10.50 0.76
C ALA A 66 10.98 9.80 1.21
N ALA A 67 9.91 10.56 1.48
CA ALA A 67 8.60 10.03 1.84
C ALA A 67 8.01 9.13 0.74
N SER A 68 8.10 9.59 -0.51
CA SER A 68 7.63 8.86 -1.68
C SER A 68 8.47 7.63 -1.96
N ALA A 69 9.79 7.71 -1.81
CA ALA A 69 10.69 6.55 -1.94
C ALA A 69 10.39 5.48 -0.87
N TYR A 70 10.12 5.88 0.37
CA TYR A 70 9.69 4.97 1.42
C TYR A 70 8.38 4.28 1.06
N ASN A 71 7.37 5.03 0.61
CA ASN A 71 6.08 4.48 0.20
C ASN A 71 6.20 3.54 -1.00
N LEU A 72 7.06 3.88 -1.97
CA LEU A 72 7.38 3.02 -3.10
C LEU A 72 8.01 1.70 -2.63
N ALA A 73 8.94 1.74 -1.68
CA ALA A 73 9.60 0.56 -1.12
C ALA A 73 8.62 -0.33 -0.34
N VAL A 74 7.79 0.27 0.54
CA VAL A 74 6.76 -0.45 1.30
C VAL A 74 5.74 -1.08 0.36
N GLY A 75 5.23 -0.32 -0.61
CA GLY A 75 4.29 -0.84 -1.62
C GLY A 75 4.90 -1.98 -2.43
N SER A 76 6.15 -1.83 -2.88
CA SER A 76 6.86 -2.87 -3.64
C SER A 76 7.05 -4.14 -2.82
N LEU A 77 7.42 -4.01 -1.54
CA LEU A 77 7.56 -5.17 -0.65
C LEU A 77 6.23 -5.95 -0.57
N HIS A 78 5.11 -5.26 -0.37
CA HIS A 78 3.80 -5.92 -0.24
C HIS A 78 3.23 -6.41 -1.58
N PHE A 79 3.67 -5.82 -2.70
CA PHE A 79 3.34 -6.31 -4.03
C PHE A 79 4.07 -7.62 -4.36
N PHE A 80 5.37 -7.69 -4.07
CA PHE A 80 6.20 -8.85 -4.43
C PHE A 80 6.18 -9.97 -3.39
N VAL A 81 5.95 -9.68 -2.10
CA VAL A 81 5.77 -10.69 -1.04
C VAL A 81 4.32 -11.20 -1.04
N PHE A 82 3.77 -11.45 -2.23
CA PHE A 82 2.43 -12.00 -2.40
C PHE A 82 2.41 -13.45 -1.93
N LYS A 83 1.39 -13.80 -1.13
CA LYS A 83 1.10 -15.14 -0.57
C LYS A 83 2.09 -15.67 0.46
N ILE A 84 1.75 -15.46 1.72
CA ILE A 84 2.08 -16.43 2.77
C ILE A 84 0.88 -17.37 2.89
N PRO A 85 0.95 -18.62 2.40
CA PRO A 85 -0.15 -19.56 2.57
C PRO A 85 -0.36 -19.79 4.07
N VAL A 86 -1.42 -19.18 4.62
CA VAL A 86 -1.81 -19.37 6.00
C VAL A 86 -2.55 -20.70 6.06
N SER A 87 -1.95 -21.70 6.70
CA SER A 87 -2.62 -22.95 7.04
C SER A 87 -2.91 -22.99 8.55
N PRO A 88 -4.02 -23.59 8.98
CA PRO A 88 -4.29 -23.77 10.40
C PRO A 88 -3.17 -24.60 11.05
N GLN A 89 -2.85 -24.29 12.30
CA GLN A 89 -1.84 -25.02 13.09
C GLN A 89 -2.18 -26.50 13.30
N GLY A 90 -3.45 -26.89 13.13
CA GLY A 90 -3.87 -28.28 13.09
C GLY A 90 -5.38 -28.43 12.89
N LEU A 91 -5.84 -29.68 12.74
CA LEU A 91 -7.25 -30.04 12.51
C LEU A 91 -8.21 -29.51 13.61
N ASN A 92 -7.72 -29.35 14.85
CA ASN A 92 -8.50 -28.89 16.00
C ASN A 92 -8.10 -27.48 16.48
N ASN A 93 -7.14 -26.82 15.82
CA ASN A 93 -6.68 -25.49 16.19
C ASN A 93 -6.65 -24.59 14.94
N PRO A 94 -7.69 -23.75 14.74
CA PRO A 94 -7.79 -22.90 13.56
C PRO A 94 -6.81 -21.72 13.60
N LYS A 95 -6.07 -21.51 14.70
CA LYS A 95 -5.17 -20.37 14.85
C LYS A 95 -4.08 -20.38 13.76
N PRO A 96 -3.74 -19.20 13.22
CA PRO A 96 -2.61 -19.08 12.32
C PRO A 96 -1.28 -19.31 13.08
N PRO A 97 -0.21 -19.73 12.37
CA PRO A 97 1.12 -19.84 12.95
C PRO A 97 1.61 -18.49 13.50
N MET A 98 2.34 -18.51 14.63
CA MET A 98 2.78 -17.30 15.34
C MET A 98 3.63 -16.36 14.45
N TRP A 99 4.40 -16.93 13.52
CA TRP A 99 5.17 -16.18 12.53
C TRP A 99 4.29 -15.34 11.59
N CYS A 100 3.08 -15.80 11.23
CA CYS A 100 2.14 -14.98 10.44
C CYS A 100 1.72 -13.73 11.20
N ASN A 101 1.42 -13.84 12.49
CA ASN A 101 1.05 -12.69 13.31
C ASN A 101 2.20 -11.69 13.46
N LEU A 102 3.44 -12.19 13.57
CA LEU A 102 4.62 -11.32 13.62
C LEU A 102 4.81 -10.56 12.31
N ILE A 103 4.71 -11.24 11.16
CA ILE A 103 4.84 -10.61 9.84
C ILE A 103 3.72 -9.60 9.62
N LEU A 104 2.49 -9.93 10.01
CA LEU A 104 1.35 -9.02 9.93
C LEU A 104 1.55 -7.79 10.81
N GLY A 105 2.08 -7.96 12.02
CA GLY A 105 2.43 -6.83 12.90
C GLY A 105 3.48 -5.90 12.29
N ILE A 106 4.55 -6.46 11.70
CA ILE A 106 5.58 -5.67 11.01
C ILE A 106 4.99 -4.95 9.79
N SER A 107 4.17 -5.65 9.00
CA SER A 107 3.47 -5.09 7.84
C SER A 107 2.58 -3.90 8.23
N SER A 108 1.78 -4.04 9.28
CA SER A 108 0.94 -2.98 9.83
C SER A 108 1.77 -1.77 10.28
N ALA A 109 2.90 -2.01 10.96
CA ALA A 109 3.79 -0.93 11.39
C ALA A 109 4.43 -0.19 10.20
N MET A 110 4.82 -0.90 9.14
CA MET A 110 5.36 -0.29 7.92
C MET A 110 4.32 0.58 7.20
N TRP A 111 3.07 0.11 7.09
CA TRP A 111 1.99 0.91 6.50
C TRP A 111 1.63 2.13 7.35
N LEU A 112 1.64 1.98 8.67
CA LEU A 112 1.43 3.11 9.58
C LEU A 112 2.54 4.16 9.44
N ALA A 113 3.80 3.74 9.36
CA ALA A 113 4.92 4.64 9.13
C ALA A 113 4.82 5.32 7.75
N ALA A 114 4.42 4.57 6.71
CA ALA A 114 4.26 5.09 5.35
C ALA A 114 3.23 6.22 5.28
N LEU A 115 2.13 6.04 6.01
CA LEU A 115 1.07 7.03 6.21
C LEU A 115 1.60 8.27 6.92
N ILE A 116 2.22 8.11 8.10
CA ILE A 116 2.69 9.24 8.91
C ILE A 116 3.68 10.07 8.12
N VAL A 117 4.65 9.43 7.46
CA VAL A 117 5.69 10.13 6.72
C VAL A 117 5.11 10.91 5.53
N VAL A 118 4.11 10.39 4.81
CA VAL A 118 3.50 11.13 3.68
C VAL A 118 2.69 12.33 4.17
N PHE A 119 1.90 12.19 5.24
CA PHE A 119 1.10 13.31 5.75
C PHE A 119 1.95 14.37 6.45
N VAL A 120 2.98 13.98 7.21
CA VAL A 120 3.90 14.93 7.85
C VAL A 120 4.68 15.71 6.80
N MET A 121 5.25 15.03 5.80
CA MET A 121 6.04 15.71 4.76
C MET A 121 5.17 16.48 3.76
N ARG A 122 3.85 16.26 3.77
CA ARG A 122 2.88 17.06 2.99
C ARG A 122 2.77 18.48 3.53
N GLU A 123 2.80 18.69 4.85
CA GLU A 123 2.79 20.04 5.44
C GLU A 123 3.99 20.88 4.94
N ASN A 124 5.10 20.22 4.60
CA ASN A 124 6.27 20.87 4.03
C ASN A 124 6.14 21.19 2.53
N ILE A 125 5.15 20.62 1.81
CA ILE A 125 4.79 21.07 0.45
C ILE A 125 4.22 22.48 0.52
N ASP A 126 3.38 22.78 1.52
CA ASP A 126 2.78 24.11 1.68
C ASP A 126 3.87 25.16 2.00
N ALA A 127 4.82 24.81 2.88
CA ALA A 127 5.99 25.65 3.16
C ALA A 127 6.95 25.81 1.94
N TYR A 128 7.07 24.76 1.12
CA TYR A 128 7.81 24.83 -0.15
C TYR A 128 7.08 25.71 -1.17
N GLU A 129 5.75 25.67 -1.22
CA GLU A 129 4.94 26.56 -2.04
C GLU A 129 5.22 28.02 -1.65
N ASP A 130 5.11 28.35 -0.37
CA ASP A 130 5.36 29.71 0.14
C ASP A 130 6.78 30.22 -0.17
N SER A 131 7.81 29.40 0.09
CA SER A 131 9.20 29.77 -0.22
C SER A 131 9.47 29.85 -1.73
N SER A 132 8.81 29.02 -2.54
CA SER A 132 8.89 29.10 -4.00
C SER A 132 8.13 30.30 -4.55
N LEU A 133 7.03 30.73 -3.93
CA LEU A 133 6.29 31.96 -4.26
C LEU A 133 7.12 33.20 -3.97
N GLU A 134 7.85 33.22 -2.84
CA GLU A 134 8.79 34.30 -2.52
C GLU A 134 9.95 34.37 -3.52
N LYS A 135 10.48 33.21 -3.94
CA LYS A 135 11.49 33.09 -5.01
C LYS A 135 10.91 33.42 -6.41
N ARG A 136 9.61 33.22 -6.64
CA ARG A 136 8.90 33.55 -7.90
C ARG A 136 8.58 35.04 -8.04
N ARG A 137 8.41 35.78 -6.93
CA ARG A 137 8.24 37.25 -6.97
C ARG A 137 9.42 37.98 -7.63
N THR A 138 10.57 37.29 -7.74
CA THR A 138 11.78 37.80 -8.38
C THR A 138 12.08 37.23 -9.79
N GLY A 139 11.25 36.34 -10.37
CA GLY A 139 11.50 35.81 -11.72
C GLY A 139 10.43 34.92 -12.37
N PHE A 140 9.75 35.47 -13.39
CA PHE A 140 9.26 34.90 -14.66
C PHE A 140 8.95 33.38 -14.82
N VAL A 141 8.26 32.69 -13.91
CA VAL A 141 7.72 31.32 -14.17
C VAL A 141 6.39 31.05 -13.42
N GLY A 142 5.37 31.90 -13.65
CA GLY A 142 4.17 31.94 -12.81
C GLY A 142 3.08 30.88 -13.09
N GLU A 143 2.83 30.49 -14.34
CA GLU A 143 1.59 29.75 -14.68
C GLU A 143 1.74 28.21 -14.78
N ILE A 144 2.91 27.68 -15.14
CA ILE A 144 3.10 26.22 -15.28
C ILE A 144 3.26 25.54 -13.90
N SER A 145 3.66 26.31 -12.89
CA SER A 145 4.08 25.78 -11.59
C SER A 145 2.95 25.58 -10.59
N THR A 146 1.87 26.35 -10.64
CA THR A 146 0.69 26.19 -9.76
C THR A 146 -0.04 24.87 -10.01
N GLY A 147 -0.14 24.47 -11.28
CA GLY A 147 -0.71 23.16 -11.65
C GLY A 147 0.14 21.98 -11.18
N ALA A 148 1.47 22.11 -11.18
CA ALA A 148 2.38 21.05 -10.73
C ALA A 148 2.34 20.83 -9.21
N VAL A 149 2.24 21.92 -8.42
CA VAL A 149 2.13 21.84 -6.95
C VAL A 149 0.77 21.25 -6.55
N ALA A 150 -0.33 21.73 -7.12
CA ALA A 150 -1.65 21.14 -6.88
C ALA A 150 -1.73 19.66 -7.29
N MET A 151 -1.05 19.28 -8.37
CA MET A 151 -0.98 17.87 -8.79
C MET A 151 -0.17 17.02 -7.81
N LEU A 152 0.97 17.53 -7.30
CA LEU A 152 1.78 16.88 -6.27
C LEU A 152 0.99 16.66 -4.98
N ASP A 153 0.25 17.67 -4.54
CA ASP A 153 -0.58 17.58 -3.34
C ASP A 153 -1.69 16.52 -3.49
N ASN A 154 -2.40 16.53 -4.61
CA ASN A 154 -3.42 15.51 -4.93
C ASN A 154 -2.84 14.09 -4.98
N LEU A 155 -1.65 13.92 -5.55
CA LEU A 155 -0.97 12.62 -5.58
C LEU A 155 -0.55 12.16 -4.17
N ALA A 156 -0.06 13.08 -3.33
CA ALA A 156 0.33 12.78 -1.95
C ALA A 156 -0.88 12.35 -1.11
N ILE A 157 -2.01 13.07 -1.21
CA ILE A 157 -3.28 12.70 -0.54
C ILE A 157 -3.70 11.31 -0.98
N ALA A 158 -3.77 11.07 -2.30
CA ALA A 158 -4.18 9.79 -2.84
C ALA A 158 -3.25 8.66 -2.34
N CYS A 159 -1.93 8.89 -2.35
CA CYS A 159 -0.95 7.93 -1.85
C CYS A 159 -1.20 7.60 -0.38
N GLY A 160 -1.44 8.62 0.46
CA GLY A 160 -1.79 8.46 1.87
C GLY A 160 -3.09 7.68 2.07
N CYS A 161 -4.14 7.97 1.29
CA CYS A 161 -5.42 7.26 1.37
C CYS A 161 -5.29 5.77 1.01
N PHE A 162 -4.57 5.43 -0.07
CA PHE A 162 -4.33 4.02 -0.40
C PHE A 162 -3.40 3.33 0.62
N GLY A 163 -2.50 4.07 1.26
CA GLY A 163 -1.75 3.60 2.43
C GLY A 163 -2.65 3.26 3.62
N ILE A 164 -3.65 4.10 3.93
CA ILE A 164 -4.67 3.82 4.95
C ILE A 164 -5.44 2.54 4.61
N CYS A 165 -5.90 2.39 3.36
CA CYS A 165 -6.60 1.17 2.94
C CYS A 165 -5.73 -0.07 3.17
N SER A 166 -4.46 -0.01 2.79
CA SER A 166 -3.51 -1.11 2.98
C SER A 166 -3.30 -1.45 4.46
N PHE A 167 -3.22 -0.43 5.33
CA PHE A 167 -3.16 -0.59 6.77
C PHE A 167 -4.42 -1.27 7.33
N LEU A 168 -5.61 -0.80 6.95
CA LEU A 168 -6.89 -1.37 7.40
C LEU A 168 -7.04 -2.84 6.99
N PHE A 169 -6.60 -3.20 5.78
CA PHE A 169 -6.58 -4.59 5.35
C PHE A 169 -5.61 -5.45 6.18
N CYS A 170 -4.47 -4.90 6.62
CA CYS A 170 -3.56 -5.61 7.52
C CYS A 170 -4.15 -5.81 8.92
N VAL A 171 -4.87 -4.82 9.46
CA VAL A 171 -5.48 -4.89 10.80
C VAL A 171 -6.72 -5.79 10.82
N TYR A 172 -7.45 -5.86 9.72
CA TYR A 172 -8.62 -6.72 9.58
C TYR A 172 -8.26 -8.22 9.49
N GLN A 173 -7.08 -8.52 8.97
CA GLN A 173 -6.56 -9.88 8.77
C GLN A 173 -6.10 -10.53 10.08
#